data_AF-A0A840YJA4-F1
#
_entry.id   AF-A0A840YJA4-F1
#
_cell.length_a   1.000
_cell.length_b   1.000
_cell.length_c   1.000
_cell.angle_alpha   90.00
_cell.angle_beta   90.00
_cell.angle_gamma   90.00
#
_symmetry.space_group_name_H-M   'P 1'
#
loop_
_entity.id
_entity.type
_entity.pdbx_description
1 polymer ?
#
loop_
_entity_poly.entity_id
_entity_poly.type
_entity_poly.pdbx_seq_one_letter_code
_entity_poly.pdbx_strand_id
1 'polypeptide(L)'
;MEPVALNRGSLSRLRPPVRVPRYDPAGVRAGVVHLGLGAFHRAHMARYTHELMEVDPGALGWGTAGAGLLPADPRMQESLVPQDGLYTLVERDGVGETVSVIGSIAEVIHAGDSTAALLARIDDPAIRILSLTVSENGLCLNPATRQLDPEHPMIRADLAAPDRPRSAVGVIVEAYRRRMAAGGGPFTALTCDNIQNNGDVLREAVLALAGLRDAGLARWIAAHGAFPNSMVDRITPATRPDHVEHLDRRYGIRDRWPVFCESFTQWVIEDRFAAGRPEWERVGAQIVPDVVPYEMMKLRLLNGSHLAIAVLGRLMGHRFVHEVMADRRMRAYMAALMDRETGPTLAPVPGVDLAAYKRTLVERFANPAIEDTVERINTDAPINLLVMPIEAGLAIGGEVDFLALALAAWMRRLRGVDDKGAPIEIRHPLAPLLQEKAGEGGRDPMPLLSIETLFGGLGREERFVAPLRRWLASLYDIGAEGTLERAMRELAAG
;
A
#
# COMPACT_ATOMS: atom_id res chain seq x y z
N MET A 1 -16.68 -18.67 28.50
CA MET A 1 -15.43 -19.46 28.54
C MET A 1 -14.30 -18.46 28.67
N GLU A 2 -13.30 -18.70 29.51
CA GLU A 2 -12.20 -17.74 29.64
C GLU A 2 -11.40 -17.68 28.32
N PRO A 3 -11.17 -16.49 27.75
CA PRO A 3 -10.41 -16.34 26.52
C PRO A 3 -8.98 -16.88 26.65
N VAL A 4 -8.52 -17.59 25.62
CA VAL A 4 -7.21 -18.26 25.55
C VAL A 4 -6.18 -17.26 25.04
N ALA A 5 -5.08 -17.06 25.78
CA ALA A 5 -3.94 -16.28 25.30
C ALA A 5 -3.30 -16.96 24.09
N LEU A 6 -3.07 -16.22 23.00
CA LEU A 6 -2.45 -16.76 21.79
C LEU A 6 -0.95 -16.98 21.99
N ASN A 7 -0.49 -18.22 21.88
CA ASN A 7 0.92 -18.64 21.83
C ASN A 7 0.98 -20.11 21.36
N ARG A 8 2.18 -20.65 21.10
CA ARG A 8 2.32 -22.02 20.60
C ARG A 8 1.75 -23.05 21.57
N GLY A 9 1.93 -22.83 22.88
CA GLY A 9 1.45 -23.72 23.94
C GLY A 9 -0.08 -23.79 24.06
N SER A 10 -0.80 -22.84 23.45
CA SER A 10 -2.26 -22.75 23.54
C SER A 10 -3.00 -23.06 22.25
N LEU A 11 -2.30 -23.31 21.13
CA LEU A 11 -2.90 -23.60 19.82
C LEU A 11 -3.93 -24.73 19.86
N SER A 12 -3.65 -25.81 20.58
CA SER A 12 -4.55 -26.97 20.71
C SER A 12 -5.83 -26.68 21.50
N ARG A 13 -5.90 -25.54 22.20
CA ARG A 13 -7.08 -25.08 22.96
C ARG A 13 -8.02 -24.23 22.12
N LEU A 14 -7.57 -23.74 20.96
CA LEU A 14 -8.40 -22.96 20.04
C LEU A 14 -9.42 -23.90 19.36
N ARG A 15 -10.65 -23.41 19.19
CA ARG A 15 -11.77 -24.22 18.69
C ARG A 15 -12.26 -23.69 17.34
N PRO A 16 -12.88 -24.54 16.51
CA PRO A 16 -13.59 -24.08 15.32
C PRO A 16 -14.58 -22.94 15.66
N PRO A 17 -14.73 -21.94 14.78
CA PRO A 17 -14.24 -21.90 13.39
C PRO A 17 -12.80 -21.39 13.20
N VAL A 18 -12.03 -21.18 14.28
CA VAL A 18 -10.65 -20.69 14.21
C VAL A 18 -9.75 -21.72 13.53
N ARG A 19 -9.10 -21.32 12.43
CA ARG A 19 -8.11 -22.15 11.74
C ARG A 19 -6.75 -21.96 12.42
N VAL A 20 -6.08 -23.08 12.72
CA VAL A 20 -4.71 -23.09 13.27
C VAL A 20 -3.75 -23.67 12.24
N PRO A 21 -2.44 -23.35 12.30
CA PRO A 21 -1.47 -23.89 11.36
C PRO A 21 -1.49 -25.42 11.29
N ARG A 22 -1.41 -26.00 10.08
CA ARG A 22 -1.25 -27.45 9.84
C ARG A 22 0.20 -27.92 9.89
N TYR A 23 1.13 -26.99 10.05
CA TYR A 23 2.54 -27.26 10.35
C TYR A 23 2.88 -26.83 11.78
N ASP A 24 4.00 -27.32 12.33
CA ASP A 24 4.48 -26.88 13.64
C ASP A 24 5.20 -25.52 13.53
N PRO A 25 4.65 -24.43 14.11
CA PRO A 25 5.29 -23.11 14.04
C PRO A 25 6.66 -23.07 14.73
N ALA A 26 6.96 -23.99 15.66
CA ALA A 26 8.30 -24.10 16.25
C ALA A 26 9.37 -24.58 15.25
N GLY A 27 8.96 -25.21 14.15
CA GLY A 27 9.82 -25.67 13.06
C GLY A 27 10.21 -24.57 12.07
N VAL A 28 9.55 -23.41 12.10
CA VAL A 28 9.81 -22.32 11.14
C VAL A 28 11.21 -21.73 11.37
N ARG A 29 11.94 -21.49 10.28
CA ARG A 29 13.27 -20.88 10.27
C ARG A 29 13.27 -19.68 9.33
N ALA A 30 14.03 -18.65 9.70
CA ALA A 30 14.12 -17.44 8.91
C ALA A 30 14.87 -17.70 7.60
N GLY A 31 14.19 -17.44 6.47
CA GLY A 31 14.81 -17.32 5.14
C GLY A 31 14.59 -15.94 4.51
N VAL A 32 13.74 -15.14 5.15
CA VAL A 32 13.40 -13.77 4.78
C VAL A 32 13.61 -12.87 5.99
N VAL A 33 14.27 -11.73 5.79
CA VAL A 33 14.20 -10.60 6.73
C VAL A 33 13.17 -9.61 6.17
N HIS A 34 12.30 -9.06 7.02
CA HIS A 34 11.33 -8.06 6.62
C HIS A 34 11.44 -6.78 7.44
N LEU A 35 11.66 -5.64 6.77
CA LEU A 35 11.69 -4.31 7.40
C LEU A 35 10.31 -3.66 7.37
N GLY A 36 9.81 -3.26 8.54
CA GLY A 36 8.49 -2.64 8.67
C GLY A 36 7.36 -3.66 8.81
N LEU A 37 7.38 -4.44 9.90
CA LEU A 37 6.41 -5.51 10.21
C LEU A 37 5.01 -4.97 10.61
N GLY A 38 4.40 -4.19 9.73
CA GLY A 38 3.09 -3.55 9.92
C GLY A 38 1.91 -4.51 9.71
N ALA A 39 0.70 -3.94 9.71
CA ALA A 39 -0.53 -4.69 9.45
C ALA A 39 -0.56 -5.27 8.02
N PHE A 40 -0.11 -4.50 7.01
CA PHE A 40 -0.14 -4.93 5.61
C PHE A 40 0.76 -6.15 5.36
N HIS A 41 2.02 -6.14 5.82
CA HIS A 41 2.89 -7.32 5.71
C HIS A 41 2.25 -8.57 6.32
N ARG A 42 1.68 -8.43 7.52
CA ARG A 42 1.03 -9.53 8.23
C ARG A 42 -0.24 -9.99 7.50
N ALA A 43 -1.03 -9.08 6.95
CA ALA A 43 -2.17 -9.47 6.12
C ALA A 43 -1.76 -10.06 4.76
N HIS A 44 -0.54 -9.83 4.26
CA HIS A 44 -0.21 -10.11 2.86
C HIS A 44 0.96 -11.07 2.71
N MET A 45 2.20 -10.60 2.72
CA MET A 45 3.38 -11.46 2.48
C MET A 45 3.49 -12.59 3.52
N ALA A 46 3.24 -12.30 4.80
CA ALA A 46 3.25 -13.34 5.83
C ALA A 46 2.12 -14.37 5.64
N ARG A 47 0.96 -13.95 5.12
CA ARG A 47 -0.16 -14.83 4.77
C ARG A 47 0.20 -15.77 3.61
N TYR A 48 0.78 -15.26 2.52
CA TYR A 48 1.26 -16.10 1.42
C TYR A 48 2.32 -17.12 1.87
N THR A 49 3.30 -16.69 2.66
CA THR A 49 4.32 -17.60 3.19
C THR A 49 3.73 -18.65 4.14
N HIS A 50 2.75 -18.27 4.96
CA HIS A 50 2.04 -19.22 5.82
C HIS A 50 1.25 -20.25 5.01
N GLU A 51 0.46 -19.80 4.03
CA GLU A 51 -0.31 -20.71 3.17
C GLU A 51 0.61 -21.66 2.39
N LEU A 52 1.79 -21.19 1.97
CA LEU A 52 2.77 -22.06 1.34
C LEU A 52 3.27 -23.14 2.30
N MET A 53 3.54 -22.80 3.57
CA MET A 53 3.93 -23.76 4.60
C MET A 53 2.83 -24.79 4.92
N GLU A 54 1.56 -24.42 4.75
CA GLU A 54 0.42 -25.34 4.92
C GLU A 54 0.38 -26.45 3.85
N VAL A 55 0.91 -26.17 2.65
CA VAL A 55 0.89 -27.10 1.51
C VAL A 55 2.27 -27.67 1.15
N ASP A 56 3.34 -27.15 1.76
CA ASP A 56 4.71 -27.57 1.55
C ASP A 56 5.56 -27.48 2.83
N PRO A 57 5.84 -28.61 3.50
CA PRO A 57 6.76 -28.65 4.64
C PRO A 57 8.19 -28.14 4.31
N GLY A 58 8.62 -28.22 3.04
CA GLY A 58 9.89 -27.65 2.59
C GLY A 58 9.94 -26.12 2.67
N ALA A 59 8.79 -25.46 2.77
CA ALA A 59 8.71 -24.01 2.89
C ALA A 59 8.99 -23.49 4.31
N LEU A 60 9.14 -24.36 5.32
CA LEU A 60 9.45 -23.95 6.70
C LEU A 60 10.77 -23.16 6.82
N GLY A 61 11.69 -23.33 5.87
CA GLY A 61 12.94 -22.55 5.77
C GLY A 61 12.79 -21.13 5.21
N TRP A 62 11.56 -20.68 4.93
CA TRP A 62 11.25 -19.36 4.38
C TRP A 62 10.49 -18.45 5.34
N GLY A 63 10.52 -18.75 6.64
CA GLY A 63 9.93 -17.90 7.66
C GLY A 63 10.52 -16.48 7.68
N THR A 64 9.77 -15.57 8.28
CA THR A 64 10.12 -14.15 8.34
C THR A 64 10.77 -13.81 9.68
N ALA A 65 11.97 -13.25 9.63
CA ALA A 65 12.52 -12.43 10.69
C ALA A 65 12.04 -10.98 10.51
N GLY A 66 11.04 -10.59 11.30
CA GLY A 66 10.45 -9.25 11.21
C GLY A 66 11.28 -8.23 11.99
N ALA A 67 11.54 -7.07 11.42
CA ALA A 67 12.34 -6.03 12.05
C ALA A 67 11.67 -4.65 12.04
N GLY A 68 11.74 -3.98 13.19
CA GLY A 68 11.37 -2.56 13.34
C GLY A 68 12.61 -1.69 13.44
N LEU A 69 12.72 -0.68 12.57
CA LEU A 69 13.85 0.26 12.52
C LEU A 69 13.60 1.56 13.27
N LEU A 70 12.34 1.88 13.57
CA LEU A 70 12.00 3.13 14.22
C LEU A 70 11.97 2.94 15.75
N PRO A 71 12.40 3.95 16.53
CA PRO A 71 12.25 3.92 17.99
C PRO A 71 10.80 3.74 18.45
N ALA A 72 9.82 4.07 17.60
CA ALA A 72 8.38 3.89 17.84
C ALA A 72 7.84 2.48 17.53
N ASP A 73 8.71 1.52 17.16
CA ASP A 73 8.32 0.15 16.84
C ASP A 73 8.23 -0.87 18.02
N PRO A 74 8.37 -0.54 19.34
CA PRO A 74 8.38 -1.59 20.38
C PRO A 74 7.02 -2.30 20.51
N ARG A 75 5.92 -1.67 20.07
CA ARG A 75 4.58 -2.30 20.02
C ARG A 75 4.62 -3.65 19.28
N MET A 76 5.43 -3.75 18.22
CA MET A 76 5.62 -4.99 17.46
C MET A 76 6.18 -6.11 18.35
N GLN A 77 7.25 -5.82 19.10
CA GLN A 77 7.87 -6.77 20.01
C GLN A 77 6.96 -7.13 21.18
N GLU A 78 6.40 -6.12 21.85
CA GLU A 78 5.50 -6.28 23.00
C GLU A 78 4.25 -7.11 22.68
N SER A 79 3.84 -7.09 21.41
CA SER A 79 2.67 -7.83 20.94
C SER A 79 3.01 -9.23 20.45
N LEU A 80 4.04 -9.38 19.59
CA LEU A 80 4.29 -10.65 18.88
C LEU A 80 5.23 -11.59 19.64
N VAL A 81 6.22 -11.07 20.39
CA VAL A 81 7.18 -11.92 21.12
C VAL A 81 6.48 -12.78 22.18
N PRO A 82 5.56 -12.25 23.03
CA PRO A 82 4.81 -13.07 23.98
C PRO A 82 3.89 -14.11 23.34
N GLN A 83 3.62 -13.98 22.03
CA GLN A 83 2.77 -14.87 21.26
C GLN A 83 3.58 -15.82 20.36
N ASP A 84 4.89 -15.94 20.58
CA ASP A 84 5.78 -16.76 19.74
C ASP A 84 5.76 -16.40 18.24
N GLY A 85 5.54 -15.13 17.90
CA GLY A 85 5.38 -14.67 16.52
C GLY A 85 4.00 -14.96 15.91
N LEU A 86 3.10 -15.63 16.63
CA LEU A 86 1.74 -15.89 16.18
C LEU A 86 0.87 -14.63 16.27
N TYR A 87 -0.04 -14.50 15.31
CA TYR A 87 -1.13 -13.52 15.34
C TYR A 87 -2.35 -14.07 14.59
N THR A 88 -3.50 -13.46 14.83
CA THR A 88 -4.77 -13.81 14.20
C THR A 88 -5.01 -12.89 13.02
N LEU A 89 -5.26 -13.48 11.85
CA LEU A 89 -5.74 -12.82 10.66
C LEU A 89 -7.26 -13.03 10.55
N VAL A 90 -8.00 -11.93 10.45
CA VAL A 90 -9.45 -11.91 10.25
C VAL A 90 -9.76 -11.34 8.87
N GLU A 91 -10.25 -12.19 7.99
CA GLU A 91 -10.66 -11.84 6.63
C GLU A 91 -12.17 -11.61 6.58
N ARG A 92 -12.60 -10.48 6.03
CA ARG A 92 -14.01 -10.08 5.96
C ARG A 92 -14.44 -9.83 4.53
N ASP A 93 -15.54 -10.45 4.09
CA ASP A 93 -16.12 -10.28 2.74
C ASP A 93 -17.50 -9.62 2.75
N GLY A 94 -17.96 -9.14 3.92
CA GLY A 94 -19.29 -8.54 4.10
C GLY A 94 -20.40 -9.55 4.40
N VAL A 95 -20.15 -10.86 4.22
CA VAL A 95 -21.07 -11.95 4.58
C VAL A 95 -20.62 -12.63 5.87
N GLY A 96 -19.31 -12.84 6.03
CA GLY A 96 -18.75 -13.54 7.18
C GLY A 96 -17.31 -13.15 7.50
N GLU A 97 -16.75 -13.88 8.45
CA GLU A 97 -15.35 -13.76 8.86
C GLU A 97 -14.66 -15.12 8.71
N THR A 98 -13.49 -15.13 8.07
CA THR A 98 -12.54 -16.24 8.18
C THR A 98 -11.46 -15.85 9.17
N VAL A 99 -11.26 -16.68 10.19
CA VAL A 99 -10.31 -16.40 11.29
C VAL A 99 -9.23 -17.47 11.29
N SER A 100 -8.00 -17.05 11.06
CA SER A 100 -6.83 -17.93 10.95
C SER A 100 -5.70 -17.45 11.84
N VAL A 101 -5.07 -18.36 12.57
CA VAL A 101 -3.80 -18.08 13.25
C VAL A 101 -2.67 -18.26 12.26
N ILE A 102 -1.89 -17.21 12.05
CA ILE A 102 -0.74 -17.20 11.15
C ILE A 102 0.54 -17.45 11.94
N GLY A 103 1.39 -18.34 11.44
CA GLY A 103 2.62 -18.77 12.11
C GLY A 103 3.88 -18.71 11.23
N SER A 104 3.93 -17.81 10.24
CA SER A 104 5.08 -17.66 9.33
C SER A 104 6.17 -16.71 9.84
N ILE A 105 5.92 -15.98 10.94
CA ILE A 105 6.91 -15.12 11.59
C ILE A 105 7.78 -16.00 12.50
N ALA A 106 9.05 -16.15 12.13
CA ALA A 106 10.02 -16.96 12.86
C ALA A 106 10.57 -16.23 14.10
N GLU A 107 10.75 -14.92 13.99
CA GLU A 107 11.34 -14.08 15.04
C GLU A 107 11.01 -12.60 14.82
N VAL A 108 11.18 -11.80 15.89
CA VAL A 108 10.96 -10.36 15.87
C VAL A 108 12.18 -9.64 16.44
N ILE A 109 12.79 -8.77 15.64
CA ILE A 109 14.01 -8.02 15.94
C ILE A 109 13.65 -6.54 16.11
N HIS A 110 13.98 -5.95 17.25
CA HIS A 110 13.93 -4.49 17.40
C HIS A 110 15.31 -3.92 17.09
N ALA A 111 15.34 -3.05 16.08
CA ALA A 111 16.54 -2.41 15.57
C ALA A 111 16.46 -0.87 15.65
N GLY A 112 15.57 -0.34 16.49
CA GLY A 112 15.41 1.10 16.72
C GLY A 112 16.61 1.74 17.43
N ASP A 113 17.23 1.01 18.38
CA ASP A 113 18.42 1.48 19.10
C ASP A 113 19.73 1.04 18.43
N SER A 114 19.74 -0.15 17.82
CA SER A 114 20.93 -0.74 17.20
C SER A 114 20.54 -1.74 16.11
N THR A 115 21.14 -1.59 14.93
CA THR A 115 20.97 -2.51 13.80
C THR A 115 21.89 -3.74 13.86
N ALA A 116 22.69 -3.91 14.91
CA ALA A 116 23.66 -5.01 15.01
C ALA A 116 23.01 -6.41 14.92
N ALA A 117 21.92 -6.65 15.66
CA ALA A 117 21.20 -7.93 15.63
C ALA A 117 20.53 -8.18 14.27
N LEU A 118 19.96 -7.13 13.67
CA LEU A 118 19.37 -7.18 12.34
C LEU A 118 20.41 -7.52 11.27
N LEU A 119 21.53 -6.79 11.25
CA LEU A 119 22.61 -7.05 10.29
C LEU A 119 23.22 -8.43 10.49
N ALA A 120 23.41 -8.89 11.73
CA ALA A 120 23.87 -10.26 12.00
C ALA A 120 22.89 -11.33 11.48
N ARG A 121 21.58 -11.07 11.54
CA ARG A 121 20.59 -11.95 10.93
C ARG A 121 20.69 -11.94 9.40
N ILE A 122 20.84 -10.78 8.77
CA ILE A 122 20.94 -10.66 7.30
C ILE A 122 22.24 -11.32 6.77
N ASP A 123 23.30 -11.35 7.57
CA ASP A 123 24.56 -12.04 7.20
C ASP A 123 24.41 -13.57 7.11
N ASP A 124 23.39 -14.16 7.75
CA ASP A 124 23.14 -15.59 7.69
C ASP A 124 22.89 -16.03 6.22
N PRO A 125 23.64 -17.01 5.68
CA PRO A 125 23.45 -17.52 4.34
C PRO A 125 22.03 -18.04 4.06
N ALA A 126 21.28 -18.45 5.09
CA ALA A 126 19.89 -18.87 4.96
C ALA A 126 18.95 -17.72 4.57
N ILE A 127 19.30 -16.48 4.94
CA ILE A 127 18.57 -15.28 4.51
C ILE A 127 18.91 -14.98 3.06
N ARG A 128 17.88 -15.12 2.22
CA ARG A 128 17.99 -15.00 0.76
C ARG A 128 17.18 -13.82 0.21
N ILE A 129 16.26 -13.30 1.02
CA ILE A 129 15.41 -12.14 0.69
C ILE A 129 15.42 -11.18 1.88
N LEU A 130 15.65 -9.90 1.60
CA LEU A 130 15.35 -8.78 2.47
C LEU A 130 14.17 -8.03 1.86
N SER A 131 13.00 -8.14 2.48
CA SER A 131 11.77 -7.48 2.01
C SER A 131 11.42 -6.27 2.87
N LEU A 132 10.58 -5.37 2.36
CA LEU A 132 10.26 -4.12 3.06
C LEU A 132 8.85 -3.58 2.74
N THR A 133 8.20 -3.05 3.76
CA THR A 133 7.03 -2.15 3.67
C THR A 133 7.24 -0.94 4.57
N VAL A 134 8.06 0.00 4.11
CA VAL A 134 8.52 1.17 4.88
C VAL A 134 7.91 2.47 4.38
N SER A 135 7.02 2.41 3.39
CA SER A 135 6.45 3.52 2.61
C SER A 135 7.48 4.31 1.80
N GLU A 136 7.01 5.20 0.92
CA GLU A 136 7.88 6.16 0.18
C GLU A 136 8.80 6.94 1.13
N ASN A 137 8.28 7.35 2.29
CA ASN A 137 9.04 8.10 3.29
C ASN A 137 10.18 7.27 3.90
N GLY A 138 10.02 5.95 4.03
CA GLY A 138 11.04 5.07 4.59
C GLY A 138 12.26 4.86 3.67
N LEU A 139 12.11 5.17 2.37
CA LEU A 139 13.20 5.11 1.40
C LEU A 139 14.05 6.39 1.35
N CYS A 140 13.72 7.42 2.14
CA CYS A 140 14.46 8.68 2.22
C CYS A 140 14.63 9.36 0.85
N LEU A 141 13.57 9.34 0.02
CA LEU A 141 13.61 9.92 -1.31
C LEU A 141 13.24 11.40 -1.28
N ASN A 142 13.83 12.18 -2.18
CA ASN A 142 13.35 13.51 -2.49
C ASN A 142 11.98 13.40 -3.18
N PRO A 143 10.90 14.01 -2.65
CA PRO A 143 9.56 13.85 -3.22
C PRO A 143 9.42 14.32 -4.68
N ALA A 144 10.23 15.29 -5.11
CA ALA A 144 10.17 15.85 -6.45
C ALA A 144 10.92 14.98 -7.47
N THR A 145 12.09 14.46 -7.11
CA THR A 145 12.91 13.68 -8.05
C THR A 145 12.73 12.17 -7.92
N ARG A 146 12.14 11.71 -6.81
CA ARG A 146 12.06 10.29 -6.42
C ARG A 146 13.42 9.58 -6.33
N GLN A 147 14.49 10.35 -6.20
CA GLN A 147 15.84 9.85 -5.98
C GLN A 147 16.18 9.94 -4.50
N LEU A 148 17.16 9.15 -4.05
CA LEU A 148 17.68 9.25 -2.68
C LEU A 148 18.06 10.70 -2.35
N ASP A 149 17.57 11.20 -1.21
CA ASP A 149 17.94 12.51 -0.70
C ASP A 149 19.18 12.38 0.22
N PRO A 150 20.37 12.81 -0.23
CA PRO A 150 21.58 12.74 0.59
C PRO A 150 21.53 13.65 1.82
N GLU A 151 20.69 14.69 1.81
CA GLU A 151 20.53 15.61 2.93
C GLU A 151 19.50 15.13 3.96
N HIS A 152 18.76 14.06 3.65
CA HIS A 152 17.80 13.47 4.58
C HIS A 152 18.51 13.06 5.88
N PRO A 153 17.97 13.40 7.08
CA PRO A 153 18.66 13.18 8.35
C PRO A 153 19.12 11.74 8.60
N MET A 154 18.33 10.74 8.18
CA MET A 154 18.71 9.33 8.29
C MET A 154 19.86 8.96 7.34
N ILE A 155 19.90 9.53 6.12
CA ILE A 155 20.98 9.25 5.15
C ILE A 155 22.28 9.90 5.58
N ARG A 156 22.22 11.14 6.09
CA ARG A 156 23.39 11.79 6.69
C ARG A 156 23.96 11.02 7.88
N ALA A 157 23.09 10.46 8.73
CA ALA A 157 23.50 9.61 9.84
C ALA A 157 24.17 8.31 9.35
N ASP A 158 23.61 7.68 8.31
CA ASP A 158 24.16 6.46 7.71
C ASP A 158 25.51 6.71 7.03
N LEU A 159 25.71 7.84 6.37
CA LEU A 159 27.01 8.21 5.80
C LEU A 159 28.07 8.48 6.89
N ALA A 160 27.67 9.05 8.03
CA ALA A 160 28.57 9.33 9.14
C ALA A 160 28.96 8.06 9.92
N ALA A 161 28.05 7.09 10.04
CA ALA A 161 28.27 5.83 10.75
C ALA A 161 27.74 4.63 9.93
N PRO A 162 28.42 4.26 8.83
CA PRO A 162 27.87 3.33 7.84
C PRO A 162 27.86 1.86 8.28
N ASP A 163 28.54 1.53 9.38
CA ASP A 163 28.47 0.25 10.09
C ASP A 163 27.31 0.19 11.11
N ARG A 164 26.62 1.32 11.34
CA ARG A 164 25.47 1.47 12.25
C ARG A 164 24.31 2.21 11.56
N PRO A 165 23.82 1.70 10.41
CA PRO A 165 22.76 2.37 9.66
C PRO A 165 21.47 2.47 10.46
N ARG A 166 20.67 3.49 10.14
CA ARG A 166 19.35 3.82 10.69
C ARG A 166 18.26 3.74 9.63
N SER A 167 18.56 4.03 8.36
CA SER A 167 17.59 3.92 7.27
C SER A 167 17.51 2.49 6.72
N ALA A 168 16.36 2.15 6.10
CA ALA A 168 16.21 0.88 5.40
C ALA A 168 17.24 0.73 4.26
N VAL A 169 17.50 1.81 3.51
CA VAL A 169 18.51 1.84 2.43
C VAL A 169 19.91 1.61 2.98
N GLY A 170 20.27 2.24 4.11
CA GLY A 170 21.55 2.05 4.79
C GLY A 170 21.74 0.63 5.29
N VAL A 171 20.70 0.01 5.85
CA VAL A 171 20.73 -1.40 6.25
C VAL A 171 21.01 -2.31 5.06
N ILE A 172 20.34 -2.08 3.92
CA ILE A 172 20.56 -2.87 2.69
C ILE A 172 21.99 -2.71 2.18
N VAL A 173 22.51 -1.48 2.11
CA VAL A 173 23.88 -1.19 1.64
C VAL A 173 24.93 -1.84 2.56
N GLU A 174 24.77 -1.70 3.87
CA GLU A 174 25.70 -2.31 4.83
C GLU A 174 25.64 -3.83 4.78
N ALA A 175 24.46 -4.43 4.68
CA ALA A 175 24.30 -5.87 4.53
C ALA A 175 24.98 -6.41 3.26
N TYR A 176 24.80 -5.74 2.11
CA TYR A 176 25.51 -6.12 0.89
C TYR A 176 27.02 -6.03 1.05
N ARG A 177 27.52 -4.97 1.69
CA ARG A 177 28.96 -4.83 1.95
C ARG A 177 29.50 -5.94 2.84
N ARG A 178 28.80 -6.30 3.92
CA ARG A 178 29.19 -7.39 4.83
C ARG A 178 29.24 -8.73 4.10
N ARG A 179 28.20 -9.06 3.33
CA ARG A 179 28.16 -10.31 2.54
C ARG A 179 29.21 -10.33 1.42
N MET A 180 29.45 -9.21 0.75
CA MET A 180 30.53 -9.08 -0.25
C MET A 180 31.89 -9.37 0.40
N ALA A 181 32.18 -8.74 1.54
CA ALA A 181 33.46 -8.92 2.25
C ALA A 181 33.65 -10.34 2.80
N ALA A 182 32.57 -11.01 3.20
CA ALA A 182 32.58 -12.38 3.72
C ALA A 182 32.46 -13.46 2.64
N GLY A 183 32.28 -13.11 1.36
CA GLY A 183 31.99 -14.06 0.28
C GLY A 183 30.63 -14.76 0.39
N GLY A 184 29.67 -14.17 1.12
CA GLY A 184 28.34 -14.74 1.40
C GLY A 184 27.32 -14.65 0.27
N GLY A 185 27.71 -14.10 -0.89
CA GLY A 185 26.84 -13.91 -2.05
C GLY A 185 25.75 -12.82 -1.86
N PRO A 186 25.02 -12.48 -2.94
CA PRO A 186 23.94 -11.50 -2.89
C PRO A 186 22.66 -12.06 -2.24
N PHE A 187 21.76 -11.17 -1.84
CA PHE A 187 20.35 -11.46 -1.53
C PHE A 187 19.44 -10.65 -2.46
N THR A 188 18.14 -10.96 -2.46
CA THR A 188 17.14 -10.16 -3.16
C THR A 188 16.59 -9.08 -2.23
N ALA A 189 16.57 -7.82 -2.66
CA ALA A 189 15.90 -6.74 -1.96
C ALA A 189 14.51 -6.52 -2.59
N LEU A 190 13.45 -7.01 -1.92
CA LEU A 190 12.07 -7.02 -2.43
C LEU A 190 11.21 -5.99 -1.70
N THR A 191 10.96 -4.84 -2.31
CA THR A 191 9.98 -3.90 -1.77
C THR A 191 8.55 -4.33 -2.12
N CYS A 192 7.67 -4.19 -1.14
CA CYS A 192 6.23 -4.42 -1.23
C CYS A 192 5.48 -3.11 -0.89
N ASP A 193 6.13 -1.96 -1.08
CA ASP A 193 5.48 -0.66 -0.93
C ASP A 193 4.71 -0.30 -2.21
N ASN A 194 3.64 0.48 -2.05
CA ASN A 194 2.78 0.93 -3.15
C ASN A 194 3.43 2.12 -3.91
N ILE A 195 4.59 1.86 -4.49
CA ILE A 195 5.37 2.80 -5.32
C ILE A 195 5.39 2.21 -6.73
N GLN A 196 5.22 3.05 -7.75
CA GLN A 196 5.36 2.60 -9.13
C GLN A 196 6.83 2.23 -9.41
N ASN A 197 7.07 1.09 -10.07
CA ASN A 197 8.41 0.54 -10.30
C ASN A 197 9.22 0.49 -8.99
N ASN A 198 8.60 -0.02 -7.92
CA ASN A 198 9.17 0.02 -6.57
C ASN A 198 10.57 -0.62 -6.47
N GLY A 199 10.80 -1.73 -7.17
CA GLY A 199 12.09 -2.41 -7.26
C GLY A 199 13.17 -1.52 -7.88
N ASP A 200 12.86 -0.84 -8.99
CA ASP A 200 13.78 0.09 -9.64
C ASP A 200 14.09 1.31 -8.76
N VAL A 201 13.07 1.89 -8.12
CA VAL A 201 13.24 3.01 -7.18
C VAL A 201 14.16 2.61 -6.02
N LEU A 202 13.95 1.42 -5.45
CA LEU A 202 14.81 0.89 -4.39
C LEU A 202 16.23 0.65 -4.89
N ARG A 203 16.39 0.07 -6.09
CA ARG A 203 17.69 -0.17 -6.70
C ARG A 203 18.48 1.11 -6.84
N GLU A 204 17.89 2.15 -7.42
CA GLU A 204 18.56 3.44 -7.62
C GLU A 204 18.92 4.10 -6.28
N ALA A 205 18.05 4.02 -5.27
CA ALA A 205 18.35 4.54 -3.94
C ALA A 205 19.54 3.81 -3.27
N VAL A 206 19.56 2.48 -3.36
CA VAL A 206 20.64 1.64 -2.83
C VAL A 206 21.96 1.90 -3.56
N LEU A 207 21.94 2.01 -4.89
CA LEU A 207 23.14 2.28 -5.68
C LEU A 207 23.68 3.69 -5.45
N ALA A 208 22.81 4.69 -5.28
CA ALA A 208 23.20 6.05 -4.94
C ALA A 208 23.92 6.09 -3.58
N LEU A 209 23.33 5.49 -2.54
CA LEU A 209 23.95 5.46 -1.21
C LEU A 209 25.26 4.65 -1.21
N ALA A 210 25.27 3.49 -1.89
CA ALA A 210 26.48 2.69 -2.04
C ALA A 210 27.58 3.48 -2.74
N GLY A 211 27.25 4.25 -3.79
CA GLY A 211 28.22 5.05 -4.55
C GLY A 211 28.82 6.20 -3.73
N LEU A 212 28.03 6.83 -2.86
CA LEU A 212 28.52 7.85 -1.91
C LEU A 212 29.50 7.26 -0.89
N ARG A 213 29.43 5.96 -0.61
CA ARG A 213 30.30 5.25 0.34
C ARG A 213 31.53 4.64 -0.32
N ASP A 214 31.33 3.86 -1.38
CA ASP A 214 32.37 3.17 -2.13
C ASP A 214 31.86 2.79 -3.54
N ALA A 215 32.55 3.29 -4.57
CA ALA A 215 32.19 3.00 -5.96
C ALA A 215 32.35 1.51 -6.32
N GLY A 216 33.24 0.78 -5.63
CA GLY A 216 33.39 -0.67 -5.78
C GLY A 216 32.14 -1.44 -5.35
N LEU A 217 31.63 -1.12 -4.16
CA LEU A 217 30.39 -1.66 -3.60
C LEU A 217 29.21 -1.40 -4.51
N ALA A 218 29.05 -0.16 -5.02
CA ALA A 218 27.96 0.17 -5.93
C ALA A 218 27.99 -0.70 -7.21
N ARG A 219 29.17 -0.87 -7.82
CA ARG A 219 29.33 -1.75 -9.00
C ARG A 219 29.01 -3.21 -8.66
N TRP A 220 29.44 -3.68 -7.49
CA TRP A 220 29.17 -5.05 -7.06
C TRP A 220 27.67 -5.28 -6.84
N ILE A 221 26.98 -4.37 -6.15
CA ILE A 221 25.52 -4.45 -5.95
C ILE A 221 24.78 -4.39 -7.28
N ALA A 222 25.18 -3.51 -8.20
CA ALA A 222 24.55 -3.38 -9.51
C ALA A 222 24.65 -4.67 -10.34
N ALA A 223 25.72 -5.43 -10.17
CA ALA A 223 25.98 -6.68 -10.91
C ALA A 223 25.37 -7.93 -10.26
N HIS A 224 25.25 -7.97 -8.92
CA HIS A 224 24.87 -9.19 -8.20
C HIS A 224 23.54 -9.08 -7.44
N GLY A 225 23.13 -7.87 -7.03
CA GLY A 225 21.88 -7.65 -6.32
C GLY A 225 20.66 -7.80 -7.24
N ALA A 226 19.54 -8.23 -6.66
CA ALA A 226 18.25 -8.31 -7.35
C ALA A 226 17.22 -7.42 -6.65
N PHE A 227 16.45 -6.69 -7.44
CA PHE A 227 15.46 -5.72 -7.00
C PHE A 227 14.19 -5.87 -7.87
N PRO A 228 13.43 -6.97 -7.70
CA PRO A 228 12.22 -7.19 -8.49
C PRO A 228 11.17 -6.12 -8.17
N ASN A 229 10.49 -5.61 -9.21
CA ASN A 229 9.26 -4.84 -9.00
C ASN A 229 8.15 -5.77 -8.49
N SER A 230 7.22 -5.21 -7.72
CA SER A 230 6.05 -5.94 -7.25
C SER A 230 4.79 -5.07 -7.14
N MET A 231 3.65 -5.65 -7.50
CA MET A 231 2.33 -5.07 -7.23
C MET A 231 1.68 -5.81 -6.08
N VAL A 232 1.30 -5.08 -5.04
CA VAL A 232 0.62 -5.62 -3.87
C VAL A 232 -0.75 -4.98 -3.70
N ASP A 233 -1.76 -5.79 -3.39
CA ASP A 233 -3.13 -5.33 -3.17
C ASP A 233 -3.83 -6.14 -2.08
N ARG A 234 -4.24 -5.43 -1.02
CA ARG A 234 -5.12 -5.89 0.05
C ARG A 234 -5.48 -4.74 0.98
N ILE A 235 -6.77 -4.37 1.06
CA ILE A 235 -7.24 -3.36 2.00
C ILE A 235 -7.09 -3.92 3.42
N THR A 236 -6.21 -3.27 4.19
CA THR A 236 -5.82 -3.69 5.54
C THR A 236 -5.84 -2.47 6.47
N PRO A 237 -6.99 -2.11 7.04
CA PRO A 237 -7.08 -1.02 7.99
C PRO A 237 -6.26 -1.26 9.26
N ALA A 238 -5.98 -0.19 10.00
CA ALA A 238 -5.30 -0.30 11.28
C ALA A 238 -6.14 -1.06 12.32
N THR A 239 -5.49 -1.88 13.13
CA THR A 239 -6.13 -2.57 14.26
C THR A 239 -6.53 -1.57 15.34
N ARG A 240 -7.82 -1.59 15.72
CA ARG A 240 -8.40 -0.74 16.76
C ARG A 240 -8.68 -1.55 18.04
N PRO A 241 -8.85 -0.90 19.21
CA PRO A 241 -9.15 -1.61 20.46
C PRO A 241 -10.40 -2.51 20.39
N ASP A 242 -11.46 -2.05 19.72
CA ASP A 242 -12.71 -2.79 19.54
C ASP A 242 -12.54 -4.06 18.69
N HIS A 243 -11.57 -4.08 17.76
CA HIS A 243 -11.19 -5.27 17.01
C HIS A 243 -10.56 -6.35 17.90
N VAL A 244 -9.72 -5.94 18.86
CA VAL A 244 -9.10 -6.86 19.84
C VAL A 244 -10.18 -7.47 20.73
N GLU A 245 -11.08 -6.64 21.25
CA GLU A 245 -12.20 -7.09 22.07
C GLU A 245 -13.18 -7.99 21.30
N HIS A 246 -13.37 -7.76 20.00
CA HIS A 246 -14.18 -8.61 19.14
C HIS A 246 -13.64 -10.04 19.07
N LEU A 247 -12.33 -10.21 18.90
CA LEU A 247 -11.71 -11.55 18.90
C LEU A 247 -11.86 -12.26 20.24
N ASP A 248 -11.66 -11.54 21.34
CA ASP A 248 -11.86 -12.04 22.69
C ASP A 248 -13.30 -12.53 22.86
N ARG A 249 -14.29 -11.67 22.62
CA ARG A 249 -15.72 -11.97 22.83
C ARG A 249 -16.26 -13.05 21.92
N ARG A 250 -15.92 -13.01 20.62
CA ARG A 250 -16.54 -13.87 19.59
C ARG A 250 -15.83 -15.22 19.44
N TYR A 251 -14.50 -15.23 19.51
CA TYR A 251 -13.70 -16.42 19.25
C TYR A 251 -12.95 -16.93 20.49
N GLY A 252 -12.99 -16.21 21.60
CA GLY A 252 -12.31 -16.61 22.84
C GLY A 252 -10.79 -16.56 22.70
N ILE A 253 -10.25 -15.67 21.87
CA ILE A 253 -8.80 -15.51 21.65
C ILE A 253 -8.34 -14.17 22.24
N ARG A 254 -7.39 -14.20 23.18
CA ARG A 254 -6.65 -12.99 23.58
C ARG A 254 -5.44 -12.85 22.67
N ASP A 255 -5.63 -12.08 21.61
CA ASP A 255 -4.55 -11.64 20.72
C ASP A 255 -4.22 -10.18 20.99
N ARG A 256 -2.95 -9.88 21.23
CA ARG A 256 -2.42 -8.54 21.52
C ARG A 256 -2.44 -7.64 20.30
N TRP A 257 -2.34 -8.20 19.10
CA TRP A 257 -2.24 -7.42 17.88
C TRP A 257 -2.75 -8.18 16.65
N PRO A 258 -4.05 -8.50 16.59
CA PRO A 258 -4.64 -9.14 15.42
C PRO A 258 -4.64 -8.22 14.20
N VAL A 259 -4.88 -8.80 13.02
CA VAL A 259 -4.97 -8.07 11.75
C VAL A 259 -6.33 -8.32 11.13
N PHE A 260 -6.99 -7.23 10.70
CA PHE A 260 -8.28 -7.27 10.02
C PHE A 260 -8.09 -6.75 8.60
N CYS A 261 -8.67 -7.44 7.62
CA CYS A 261 -8.50 -7.13 6.21
C CYS A 261 -9.66 -7.67 5.39
N GLU A 262 -9.74 -7.25 4.14
CA GLU A 262 -10.64 -7.88 3.18
C GLU A 262 -10.16 -9.28 2.79
N SER A 263 -11.08 -10.12 2.32
CA SER A 263 -10.75 -11.47 1.82
C SER A 263 -9.98 -11.45 0.51
N PHE A 264 -10.14 -10.42 -0.33
CA PHE A 264 -9.36 -10.27 -1.56
C PHE A 264 -7.87 -10.06 -1.24
N THR A 265 -7.00 -10.71 -2.01
CA THR A 265 -5.56 -10.43 -1.99
C THR A 265 -4.98 -10.67 -3.38
N GLN A 266 -3.99 -9.86 -3.75
CA GLN A 266 -3.23 -10.07 -4.97
C GLN A 266 -1.77 -9.68 -4.73
N TRP A 267 -0.86 -10.52 -5.24
CA TRP A 267 0.58 -10.26 -5.24
C TRP A 267 1.15 -10.62 -6.58
N VAL A 268 1.69 -9.64 -7.29
CA VAL A 268 2.39 -9.84 -8.57
C VAL A 268 3.85 -9.47 -8.36
N ILE A 269 4.78 -10.32 -8.78
CA ILE A 269 6.21 -10.14 -8.54
C ILE A 269 6.97 -10.48 -9.81
N GLU A 270 7.95 -9.65 -10.16
CA GLU A 270 8.90 -9.99 -11.21
C GLU A 270 9.75 -11.19 -10.78
N ASP A 271 9.98 -12.16 -11.68
CA ASP A 271 10.82 -13.34 -11.38
C ASP A 271 12.32 -13.00 -11.43
N ARG A 272 12.76 -12.12 -10.54
CA ARG A 272 14.13 -11.64 -10.46
C ARG A 272 14.67 -11.76 -9.04
N PHE A 273 15.27 -12.92 -8.74
CA PHE A 273 15.79 -13.24 -7.41
C PHE A 273 17.25 -13.68 -7.47
N ALA A 274 18.08 -13.12 -6.58
CA ALA A 274 19.52 -13.38 -6.56
C ALA A 274 19.89 -14.72 -5.91
N ALA A 275 19.05 -15.24 -5.02
CA ALA A 275 19.35 -16.41 -4.19
C ALA A 275 18.12 -17.33 -4.01
N GLY A 276 17.30 -17.47 -5.06
CA GLY A 276 16.04 -18.21 -5.01
C GLY A 276 14.93 -17.47 -4.25
N ARG A 277 13.74 -18.09 -4.23
CA ARG A 277 12.52 -17.56 -3.59
C ARG A 277 11.61 -18.69 -3.14
N PRO A 278 10.62 -18.41 -2.25
CA PRO A 278 9.51 -19.32 -2.04
C PRO A 278 8.69 -19.48 -3.33
N GLU A 279 8.08 -20.65 -3.50
CA GLU A 279 7.13 -20.95 -4.59
C GLU A 279 5.75 -20.33 -4.30
N TRP A 280 5.68 -19.02 -4.07
CA TRP A 280 4.44 -18.31 -3.73
C TRP A 280 3.34 -18.47 -4.80
N GLU A 281 3.69 -18.81 -6.05
CA GLU A 281 2.74 -19.13 -7.11
C GLU A 281 1.85 -20.33 -6.81
N ARG A 282 2.29 -21.26 -5.95
CA ARG A 282 1.48 -22.41 -5.51
C ARG A 282 0.32 -22.03 -4.61
N VAL A 283 0.34 -20.81 -4.08
CA VAL A 283 -0.68 -20.25 -3.17
C VAL A 283 -1.21 -18.91 -3.64
N GLY A 284 -1.15 -18.66 -4.96
CA GLY A 284 -1.88 -17.59 -5.62
C GLY A 284 -1.10 -16.31 -5.95
N ALA A 285 0.18 -16.19 -5.56
CA ALA A 285 0.99 -15.10 -6.08
C ALA A 285 1.24 -15.28 -7.59
N GLN A 286 1.41 -14.17 -8.31
CA GLN A 286 1.64 -14.17 -9.74
C GLN A 286 3.11 -13.82 -10.00
N ILE A 287 3.88 -14.81 -10.41
CA ILE A 287 5.27 -14.59 -10.81
C ILE A 287 5.29 -14.30 -12.32
N VAL A 288 5.76 -13.12 -12.69
CA VAL A 288 5.66 -12.57 -14.05
C VAL A 288 7.00 -12.04 -14.54
N PRO A 289 7.20 -11.87 -15.86
CA PRO A 289 8.40 -11.22 -16.37
C PRO A 289 8.38 -9.69 -16.23
N ASP A 290 7.19 -9.08 -16.17
CA ASP A 290 6.98 -7.63 -16.09
C ASP A 290 5.72 -7.32 -15.28
N VAL A 291 5.88 -6.49 -14.25
CA VAL A 291 4.82 -6.09 -13.31
C VAL A 291 4.07 -4.83 -13.77
N VAL A 292 4.64 -4.03 -14.67
CA VAL A 292 4.11 -2.71 -15.06
C VAL A 292 2.63 -2.74 -15.49
N PRO A 293 2.14 -3.70 -16.31
CA PRO A 293 0.73 -3.75 -16.68
C PRO A 293 -0.21 -3.90 -15.48
N TYR A 294 0.20 -4.67 -14.46
CA TYR A 294 -0.58 -4.92 -13.25
C TYR A 294 -0.57 -3.72 -12.31
N GLU A 295 0.57 -3.05 -12.15
CA GLU A 295 0.67 -1.79 -11.41
C GLU A 295 -0.24 -0.72 -12.02
N MET A 296 -0.15 -0.52 -13.33
CA MET A 296 -0.97 0.48 -14.03
C MET A 296 -2.47 0.17 -13.91
N MET A 297 -2.84 -1.12 -14.02
CA MET A 297 -4.22 -1.57 -13.79
C MET A 297 -4.70 -1.19 -12.39
N LYS A 298 -3.95 -1.53 -11.33
CA LYS A 298 -4.31 -1.21 -9.95
C LYS A 298 -4.35 0.30 -9.72
N LEU A 299 -3.33 1.04 -10.17
CA LEU A 299 -3.26 2.49 -9.99
C LEU A 299 -4.45 3.22 -10.62
N ARG A 300 -4.85 2.82 -11.82
CA ARG A 300 -5.93 3.49 -12.56
C ARG A 300 -7.33 3.02 -12.18
N LEU A 301 -7.54 1.72 -11.99
CA LEU A 301 -8.88 1.16 -11.71
C LEU A 301 -9.21 1.16 -10.22
N LEU A 302 -8.24 0.84 -9.35
CA LEU A 302 -8.44 0.82 -7.90
C LEU A 302 -8.12 2.18 -7.31
N ASN A 303 -6.85 2.61 -7.30
CA ASN A 303 -6.43 3.79 -6.54
C ASN A 303 -7.09 5.09 -7.08
N GLY A 304 -7.15 5.26 -8.40
CA GLY A 304 -7.81 6.40 -9.05
C GLY A 304 -9.31 6.48 -8.72
N SER A 305 -10.04 5.37 -8.91
CA SER A 305 -11.46 5.29 -8.55
C SER A 305 -11.71 5.47 -7.05
N HIS A 306 -10.82 4.96 -6.19
CA HIS A 306 -10.93 5.10 -4.74
C HIS A 306 -10.86 6.58 -4.33
N LEU A 307 -9.88 7.31 -4.86
CA LEU A 307 -9.76 8.74 -4.63
C LEU A 307 -10.99 9.48 -5.19
N ALA A 308 -11.44 9.12 -6.40
CA ALA A 308 -12.59 9.75 -7.05
C ALA A 308 -13.89 9.65 -6.23
N ILE A 309 -14.20 8.48 -5.66
CA ILE A 309 -15.38 8.33 -4.79
C ILE A 309 -15.15 8.96 -3.41
N ALA A 310 -13.91 8.92 -2.89
CA ALA A 310 -13.61 9.41 -1.55
C ALA A 310 -13.69 10.94 -1.45
N VAL A 311 -13.28 11.68 -2.50
CA VAL A 311 -13.38 13.15 -2.49
C VAL A 311 -14.84 13.62 -2.53
N LEU A 312 -15.68 12.97 -3.34
CA LEU A 312 -17.12 13.24 -3.38
C LEU A 312 -17.79 12.82 -2.07
N GLY A 313 -17.49 11.62 -1.59
CA GLY A 313 -18.01 11.10 -0.34
C GLY A 313 -17.68 11.99 0.86
N ARG A 314 -16.47 12.58 0.89
CA ARG A 314 -16.09 13.51 1.95
C ARG A 314 -16.91 14.78 1.93
N LEU A 315 -17.19 15.36 0.76
CA LEU A 315 -18.05 16.54 0.62
C LEU A 315 -19.51 16.26 1.03
N MET A 316 -20.00 15.04 0.79
CA MET A 316 -21.33 14.57 1.23
C MET A 316 -21.40 14.27 2.74
N GLY A 317 -20.25 14.27 3.43
CA GLY A 317 -20.14 14.00 4.87
C GLY A 317 -20.13 12.51 5.22
N HIS A 318 -19.79 11.62 4.29
CA HIS A 318 -19.59 10.20 4.57
C HIS A 318 -18.27 9.96 5.32
N ARG A 319 -18.30 8.99 6.24
CA ARG A 319 -17.14 8.61 7.05
C ARG A 319 -16.43 7.40 6.47
N PHE A 320 -17.18 6.43 5.95
CA PHE A 320 -16.65 5.16 5.45
C PHE A 320 -16.93 4.95 3.97
N VAL A 321 -16.02 4.26 3.27
CA VAL A 321 -16.11 3.98 1.84
C VAL A 321 -17.38 3.19 1.50
N HIS A 322 -17.76 2.22 2.33
CA HIS A 322 -18.98 1.44 2.14
C HIS A 322 -20.26 2.29 2.24
N GLU A 323 -20.25 3.39 3.00
CA GLU A 323 -21.39 4.33 3.06
C GLU A 323 -21.52 5.08 1.73
N VAL A 324 -20.40 5.52 1.16
CA VAL A 324 -20.38 6.14 -0.18
C VAL A 324 -20.88 5.14 -1.23
N MET A 325 -20.39 3.90 -1.16
CA MET A 325 -20.75 2.83 -2.09
C MET A 325 -22.16 2.29 -1.85
N ALA A 326 -22.83 2.61 -0.73
CA ALA A 326 -24.24 2.29 -0.53
C ALA A 326 -25.16 3.09 -1.48
N ASP A 327 -24.71 4.25 -1.96
CA ASP A 327 -25.39 5.02 -3.00
C ASP A 327 -25.22 4.34 -4.38
N ARG A 328 -26.35 4.00 -5.02
CA ARG A 328 -26.36 3.44 -6.38
C ARG A 328 -25.76 4.38 -7.42
N ARG A 329 -25.91 5.69 -7.25
CA ARG A 329 -25.34 6.73 -8.12
C ARG A 329 -23.81 6.70 -8.04
N MET A 330 -23.23 6.52 -6.86
CA MET A 330 -21.77 6.43 -6.72
C MET A 330 -21.23 5.15 -7.35
N ARG A 331 -21.91 4.01 -7.19
CA ARG A 331 -21.54 2.76 -7.87
C ARG A 331 -21.57 2.90 -9.39
N ALA A 332 -22.61 3.55 -9.92
CA ALA A 332 -22.73 3.82 -11.36
C ALA A 332 -21.62 4.76 -11.85
N TYR A 333 -21.32 5.83 -11.09
CA TYR A 333 -20.20 6.74 -11.37
C TYR A 333 -18.86 6.01 -11.39
N MET A 334 -18.55 5.21 -10.38
CA MET A 334 -17.30 4.44 -10.31
C MET A 334 -17.18 3.45 -11.46
N ALA A 335 -18.26 2.73 -11.80
CA ALA A 335 -18.27 1.81 -12.92
C ALA A 335 -18.04 2.54 -14.26
N ALA A 336 -18.75 3.65 -14.50
CA ALA A 336 -18.61 4.45 -15.70
C ALA A 336 -17.20 5.05 -15.84
N LEU A 337 -16.62 5.56 -14.75
CA LEU A 337 -15.23 6.02 -14.70
C LEU A 337 -14.26 4.92 -15.15
N MET A 338 -14.42 3.70 -14.65
CA MET A 338 -13.56 2.57 -15.02
C MET A 338 -13.78 2.08 -16.45
N ASP A 339 -15.02 2.13 -16.95
CA ASP A 339 -15.36 1.62 -18.28
C ASP A 339 -15.05 2.61 -19.40
N ARG A 340 -15.29 3.90 -19.19
CA ARG A 340 -15.16 4.92 -20.22
C ARG A 340 -13.82 5.65 -20.21
N GLU A 341 -13.20 5.83 -19.04
CA GLU A 341 -12.06 6.74 -18.92
C GLU A 341 -10.77 6.04 -18.50
N THR A 342 -10.77 5.29 -17.39
CA THR A 342 -9.50 4.72 -16.88
C THR A 342 -9.15 3.37 -17.50
N GLY A 343 -10.14 2.50 -17.73
CA GLY A 343 -9.94 1.19 -18.36
C GLY A 343 -9.36 1.24 -19.78
N PRO A 344 -9.88 2.08 -20.70
CA PRO A 344 -9.39 2.18 -22.07
C PRO A 344 -7.93 2.63 -22.20
N THR A 345 -7.37 3.26 -21.15
CA THR A 345 -5.97 3.71 -21.15
C THR A 345 -4.98 2.57 -20.87
N LEU A 346 -5.45 1.42 -20.40
CA LEU A 346 -4.60 0.32 -19.97
C LEU A 346 -4.10 -0.52 -21.15
N ALA A 347 -2.83 -0.91 -21.08
CA ALA A 347 -2.30 -1.98 -21.90
C ALA A 347 -2.94 -3.34 -21.49
N PRO A 348 -2.91 -4.36 -22.35
CA PRO A 348 -3.33 -5.71 -21.98
C PRO A 348 -2.61 -6.20 -20.72
N VAL A 349 -3.35 -6.77 -19.78
CA VAL A 349 -2.82 -7.32 -18.53
C VAL A 349 -2.88 -8.84 -18.60
N PRO A 350 -1.74 -9.55 -18.76
CA PRO A 350 -1.75 -10.99 -18.97
C PRO A 350 -2.48 -11.75 -17.85
N GLY A 351 -3.38 -12.65 -18.24
CA GLY A 351 -4.11 -13.49 -17.29
C GLY A 351 -5.17 -12.78 -16.44
N VAL A 352 -5.50 -11.52 -16.74
CA VAL A 352 -6.54 -10.76 -16.01
C VAL A 352 -7.74 -10.45 -16.91
N ASP A 353 -8.93 -10.85 -16.46
CA ASP A 353 -10.19 -10.33 -17.00
C ASP A 353 -10.47 -8.96 -16.37
N LEU A 354 -10.22 -7.89 -17.13
CA LEU A 354 -10.44 -6.52 -16.66
C LEU A 354 -11.90 -6.24 -16.30
N ALA A 355 -12.87 -6.83 -17.01
CA ALA A 355 -14.28 -6.60 -16.70
C ALA A 355 -14.66 -7.27 -15.37
N ALA A 356 -14.15 -8.48 -15.11
CA ALA A 356 -14.30 -9.14 -13.81
C ALA A 356 -13.60 -8.35 -12.71
N TYR A 357 -12.36 -7.90 -12.93
CA TYR A 357 -11.60 -7.10 -11.97
C TYR A 357 -12.36 -5.83 -11.55
N LYS A 358 -12.91 -5.07 -12.50
CA LYS A 358 -13.72 -3.88 -12.22
C LYS A 358 -14.96 -4.18 -11.38
N ARG A 359 -15.67 -5.28 -11.66
CA ARG A 359 -16.83 -5.71 -10.84
C ARG A 359 -16.40 -6.02 -9.42
N THR A 360 -15.30 -6.77 -9.26
CA THR A 360 -14.71 -7.07 -7.96
C THR A 360 -14.31 -5.81 -7.20
N LEU A 361 -13.79 -4.77 -7.85
CA LEU A 361 -13.49 -3.50 -7.17
C LEU A 361 -14.73 -2.82 -6.58
N VAL A 362 -15.84 -2.79 -7.32
CA VAL A 362 -17.11 -2.23 -6.82
C VAL A 362 -17.62 -3.01 -5.61
N GLU A 363 -17.54 -4.35 -5.65
CA GLU A 363 -17.91 -5.22 -4.53
C GLU A 363 -17.01 -5.00 -3.31
N ARG A 364 -15.69 -4.93 -3.52
CA ARG A 364 -14.68 -4.70 -2.46
C ARG A 364 -14.93 -3.38 -1.73
N PHE A 365 -15.18 -2.30 -2.46
CA PHE A 365 -15.43 -0.98 -1.85
C PHE A 365 -16.79 -0.91 -1.15
N ALA A 366 -17.76 -1.73 -1.57
CA ALA A 366 -19.07 -1.82 -0.92
C ALA A 366 -19.08 -2.65 0.38
N ASN A 367 -17.97 -3.30 0.74
CA ASN A 367 -17.90 -4.19 1.91
C ASN A 367 -17.96 -3.40 3.23
N PRO A 368 -19.05 -3.49 4.02
CA PRO A 368 -19.21 -2.71 5.25
C PRO A 368 -18.30 -3.19 6.38
N ALA A 369 -17.85 -4.44 6.33
CA ALA A 369 -17.12 -5.08 7.42
C ALA A 369 -15.66 -4.59 7.54
N ILE A 370 -15.15 -3.92 6.51
CA ILE A 370 -13.79 -3.35 6.48
C ILE A 370 -13.72 -2.02 7.22
N GLU A 371 -14.80 -1.23 7.18
CA GLU A 371 -14.85 0.11 7.76
C GLU A 371 -13.66 1.00 7.33
N ASP A 372 -13.30 0.91 6.05
CA ASP A 372 -12.27 1.77 5.46
C ASP A 372 -12.74 3.23 5.45
N THR A 373 -11.95 4.15 6.01
CA THR A 373 -12.39 5.54 6.20
C THR A 373 -12.10 6.38 4.97
N VAL A 374 -13.07 7.20 4.59
CA VAL A 374 -12.93 8.21 3.52
C VAL A 374 -11.76 9.14 3.81
N GLU A 375 -11.52 9.47 5.09
CA GLU A 375 -10.41 10.33 5.52
C GLU A 375 -9.04 9.70 5.25
N ARG A 376 -8.87 8.38 5.48
CA ARG A 376 -7.60 7.69 5.20
C ARG A 376 -7.25 7.74 3.72
N ILE A 377 -8.25 7.61 2.84
CA ILE A 377 -8.05 7.69 1.38
C ILE A 377 -7.69 9.09 0.93
N ASN A 378 -8.18 10.10 1.65
CA ASN A 378 -8.02 11.51 1.32
C ASN A 378 -6.75 12.15 1.89
N THR A 379 -6.18 11.56 2.94
CA THR A 379 -4.96 12.01 3.62
C THR A 379 -3.74 11.62 2.81
N ASP A 380 -2.87 12.59 2.49
CA ASP A 380 -1.63 12.39 1.72
C ASP A 380 -1.82 11.67 0.37
N ALA A 381 -3.04 11.71 -0.17
CA ALA A 381 -3.36 11.08 -1.43
C ALA A 381 -2.67 11.83 -2.57
N PRO A 382 -1.81 11.17 -3.38
CA PRO A 382 -1.15 11.84 -4.47
C PRO A 382 -2.18 12.22 -5.55
N ILE A 383 -2.26 13.51 -5.88
CA ILE A 383 -3.18 14.02 -6.90
C ILE A 383 -2.94 13.39 -8.28
N ASN A 384 -1.73 12.84 -8.50
CA ASN A 384 -1.37 12.09 -9.69
C ASN A 384 -2.23 10.84 -9.93
N LEU A 385 -2.93 10.33 -8.90
CA LEU A 385 -3.95 9.28 -9.07
C LEU A 385 -5.15 9.74 -9.91
N LEU A 386 -5.35 11.05 -10.06
CA LEU A 386 -6.35 11.64 -10.99
C LEU A 386 -5.68 12.28 -12.20
N VAL A 387 -4.59 13.04 -11.99
CA VAL A 387 -3.89 13.77 -13.08
C VAL A 387 -3.34 12.82 -14.14
N MET A 388 -2.64 11.74 -13.77
CA MET A 388 -2.05 10.84 -14.76
C MET A 388 -3.11 10.10 -15.60
N PRO A 389 -4.24 9.61 -15.02
CA PRO A 389 -5.35 9.11 -15.84
C PRO A 389 -5.96 10.15 -16.78
N ILE A 390 -6.08 11.42 -16.37
CA ILE A 390 -6.58 12.50 -17.23
C ILE A 390 -5.64 12.68 -18.42
N GLU A 391 -4.34 12.81 -18.18
CA GLU A 391 -3.34 12.94 -19.23
C GLU A 391 -3.37 11.74 -20.20
N ALA A 392 -3.45 10.52 -19.66
CA ALA A 392 -3.55 9.31 -20.46
C ALA A 392 -4.82 9.27 -21.32
N GLY A 393 -5.97 9.67 -20.77
CA GLY A 393 -7.23 9.78 -21.50
C GLY A 393 -7.14 10.80 -22.64
N LEU A 394 -6.62 12.00 -22.36
CA LEU A 394 -6.44 13.05 -23.37
C LEU A 394 -5.48 12.64 -24.50
N ALA A 395 -4.41 11.90 -24.16
CA ALA A 395 -3.41 11.43 -25.10
C ALA A 395 -3.97 10.42 -26.11
N ILE A 396 -4.93 9.59 -25.70
CA ILE A 396 -5.63 8.66 -26.60
C ILE A 396 -6.89 9.25 -27.25
N GLY A 397 -7.17 10.54 -27.00
CA GLY A 397 -8.38 11.22 -27.49
C GLY A 397 -9.68 10.77 -26.80
N GLY A 398 -9.58 10.15 -25.63
CA GLY A 398 -10.71 9.66 -24.84
C GLY A 398 -11.41 10.74 -24.03
N GLU A 399 -12.47 10.32 -23.33
CA GLU A 399 -13.23 11.16 -22.39
C GLU A 399 -12.50 11.28 -21.04
N VAL A 400 -12.67 12.42 -20.36
CA VAL A 400 -12.08 12.71 -19.04
C VAL A 400 -13.09 13.41 -18.12
N ASP A 401 -14.38 13.25 -18.38
CA ASP A 401 -15.44 14.02 -17.73
C ASP A 401 -15.65 13.60 -16.27
N PHE A 402 -15.65 12.30 -15.98
CA PHE A 402 -15.74 11.75 -14.63
C PHE A 402 -14.46 12.01 -13.83
N LEU A 403 -13.28 11.89 -14.46
CA LEU A 403 -12.02 12.30 -13.85
C LEU A 403 -12.00 13.80 -13.54
N ALA A 404 -12.55 14.64 -14.43
CA ALA A 404 -12.72 16.07 -14.19
C ALA A 404 -13.68 16.35 -13.02
N LEU A 405 -14.77 15.57 -12.88
CA LEU A 405 -15.65 15.65 -11.71
C LEU A 405 -14.91 15.28 -10.41
N ALA A 406 -14.14 14.18 -10.42
CA ALA A 406 -13.32 13.79 -9.27
C ALA A 406 -12.35 14.91 -8.87
N LEU A 407 -11.65 15.50 -9.84
CA LEU A 407 -10.70 16.57 -9.59
C LEU A 407 -11.40 17.85 -9.13
N ALA A 408 -12.57 18.19 -9.68
CA ALA A 408 -13.38 19.31 -9.21
C ALA A 408 -13.80 19.12 -7.74
N ALA A 409 -14.20 17.91 -7.35
CA ALA A 409 -14.53 17.58 -5.96
C ALA A 409 -13.31 17.68 -5.04
N TRP A 410 -12.14 17.24 -5.49
CA TRP A 410 -10.88 17.44 -4.78
C TRP A 410 -10.58 18.93 -4.59
N MET A 411 -10.73 19.76 -5.64
CA MET A 411 -10.51 21.21 -5.56
C MET A 411 -11.51 21.89 -4.62
N ARG A 412 -12.80 21.53 -4.70
CA ARG A 412 -13.86 22.06 -3.81
C ARG A 412 -13.59 21.73 -2.34
N ARG A 413 -13.03 20.56 -2.05
CA ARG A 413 -12.67 20.11 -0.70
C ARG A 413 -11.60 21.00 -0.06
N LEU A 414 -10.68 21.58 -0.85
CA LEU A 414 -9.63 22.48 -0.35
C LEU A 414 -10.17 23.72 0.35
N ARG A 415 -11.45 24.06 0.20
CA ARG A 415 -12.11 25.09 1.00
C ARG A 415 -12.21 24.76 2.49
N GLY A 416 -11.91 23.52 2.88
CA GLY A 416 -11.86 23.09 4.27
C GLY A 416 -13.23 22.90 4.93
N VAL A 417 -14.29 22.83 4.13
CA VAL A 417 -15.67 22.61 4.59
C VAL A 417 -16.44 21.70 3.63
N ASP A 418 -17.20 20.78 4.20
CA ASP A 418 -18.12 19.91 3.45
C ASP A 418 -19.42 20.64 3.06
N ASP A 419 -20.34 19.95 2.40
CA ASP A 419 -21.60 20.56 1.95
C ASP A 419 -22.61 20.81 3.08
N LYS A 420 -22.38 20.24 4.26
CA LYS A 420 -23.16 20.47 5.48
C LYS A 420 -22.53 21.55 6.37
N GLY A 421 -21.41 22.15 5.95
CA GLY A 421 -20.67 23.16 6.69
C GLY A 421 -19.76 22.61 7.79
N ALA A 422 -19.56 21.29 7.88
CA ALA A 422 -18.62 20.71 8.81
C ALA A 422 -17.18 20.91 8.33
N PRO A 423 -16.21 21.11 9.24
CA PRO A 423 -14.82 21.33 8.87
C PRO A 423 -14.18 20.07 8.26
N ILE A 424 -13.35 20.29 7.25
CA ILE A 424 -12.47 19.31 6.64
C ILE A 424 -11.03 19.78 6.87
N GLU A 425 -10.25 18.98 7.60
CA GLU A 425 -8.82 19.19 7.73
C GLU A 425 -8.12 18.82 6.41
N ILE A 426 -7.27 19.70 5.89
CA ILE A 426 -6.52 19.44 4.67
C ILE A 426 -5.10 19.00 5.04
N ARG A 427 -4.89 17.68 5.02
CA ARG A 427 -3.58 17.05 5.25
C ARG A 427 -2.87 16.86 3.92
N HIS A 428 -2.01 17.81 3.57
CA HIS A 428 -1.18 17.78 2.37
C HIS A 428 0.08 18.64 2.60
N PRO A 429 1.27 18.27 2.10
CA PRO A 429 2.49 19.07 2.26
C PRO A 429 2.37 20.51 1.73
N LEU A 430 1.58 20.69 0.67
CA LEU A 430 1.26 22.00 0.07
C LEU A 430 -0.08 22.59 0.54
N ALA A 431 -0.65 22.14 1.66
CA ALA A 431 -1.97 22.56 2.10
C ALA A 431 -2.15 24.10 2.14
N PRO A 432 -1.23 24.91 2.71
CA PRO A 432 -1.41 26.37 2.73
C PRO A 432 -1.57 26.98 1.33
N LEU A 433 -0.69 26.62 0.40
CA LEU A 433 -0.75 27.10 -0.98
C LEU A 433 -2.01 26.63 -1.70
N LEU A 434 -2.37 25.36 -1.54
CA LEU A 434 -3.58 24.79 -2.15
C LEU A 434 -4.85 25.49 -1.65
N GLN A 435 -4.92 25.78 -0.35
CA GLN A 435 -6.06 26.48 0.24
C GLN A 435 -6.12 27.95 -0.19
N GLU A 436 -4.97 28.62 -0.30
CA GLU A 436 -4.87 29.98 -0.86
C GLU A 436 -5.38 30.03 -2.30
N LYS A 437 -4.92 29.12 -3.18
CA LYS A 437 -5.34 29.07 -4.58
C LYS A 437 -6.80 28.65 -4.76
N ALA A 438 -7.28 27.70 -3.97
CA ALA A 438 -8.71 27.39 -3.90
C ALA A 438 -9.52 28.59 -3.38
N GLY A 439 -8.91 29.37 -2.48
CA GLY A 439 -9.29 30.68 -1.97
C GLY A 439 -9.64 31.66 -3.09
N GLU A 440 -8.61 31.98 -3.88
CA GLU A 440 -8.60 32.92 -5.00
C GLU A 440 -9.58 32.53 -6.12
N GLY A 441 -9.57 31.27 -6.54
CA GLY A 441 -10.34 30.82 -7.69
C GLY A 441 -11.83 30.61 -7.41
N GLY A 442 -12.17 30.08 -6.23
CA GLY A 442 -13.54 29.68 -5.93
C GLY A 442 -14.09 28.73 -7.00
N ARG A 443 -15.02 29.23 -7.83
CA ARG A 443 -15.62 28.47 -8.94
C ARG A 443 -14.71 28.32 -10.16
N ASP A 444 -13.66 29.12 -10.26
CA ASP A 444 -12.69 29.06 -11.34
C ASP A 444 -11.51 28.14 -10.94
N PRO A 445 -11.24 27.05 -11.68
CA PRO A 445 -10.13 26.15 -11.35
C PRO A 445 -8.76 26.74 -11.69
N MET A 446 -8.68 27.83 -12.47
CA MET A 446 -7.41 28.32 -13.03
C MET A 446 -6.34 28.67 -11.99
N PRO A 447 -6.63 29.30 -10.84
CA PRO A 447 -5.60 29.56 -9.83
C PRO A 447 -4.95 28.29 -9.28
N LEU A 448 -5.71 27.20 -9.14
CA LEU A 448 -5.14 25.90 -8.75
C LEU A 448 -4.34 25.27 -9.90
N LEU A 449 -4.87 25.31 -11.12
CA LEU A 449 -4.18 24.79 -12.32
C LEU A 449 -2.89 25.55 -12.65
N SER A 450 -2.69 26.74 -12.09
CA SER A 450 -1.44 27.49 -12.21
C SER A 450 -0.25 26.85 -11.48
N ILE A 451 -0.51 25.89 -10.60
CA ILE A 451 0.53 25.12 -9.90
C ILE A 451 1.07 24.05 -10.86
N GLU A 452 1.96 24.44 -11.78
CA GLU A 452 2.50 23.57 -12.83
C GLU A 452 3.22 22.33 -12.28
N THR A 453 3.76 22.39 -11.05
CA THR A 453 4.39 21.22 -10.39
C THR A 453 3.39 20.10 -10.05
N LEU A 454 2.10 20.39 -9.97
CA LEU A 454 1.05 19.39 -9.71
C LEU A 454 0.23 19.04 -10.96
N PHE A 455 -0.04 20.02 -11.81
CA PHE A 455 -0.97 19.87 -12.93
C PHE A 455 -0.29 19.91 -14.31
N GLY A 456 1.01 20.16 -14.37
CA GLY A 456 1.75 20.27 -15.62
C GLY A 456 1.09 21.26 -16.58
N GLY A 457 0.87 20.80 -17.82
CA GLY A 457 0.23 21.57 -18.88
C GLY A 457 -1.30 21.54 -18.89
N LEU A 458 -1.96 20.81 -17.97
CA LEU A 458 -3.41 20.58 -18.03
C LEU A 458 -4.25 21.86 -18.02
N GLY A 459 -3.76 22.96 -17.43
CA GLY A 459 -4.42 24.26 -17.48
C GLY A 459 -4.59 24.85 -18.90
N ARG A 460 -3.93 24.27 -19.90
CA ARG A 460 -3.99 24.69 -21.32
C ARG A 460 -4.83 23.75 -22.18
N GLU A 461 -5.28 22.61 -21.64
CA GLU A 461 -6.04 21.59 -22.36
C GLU A 461 -7.55 21.85 -22.23
N GLU A 462 -8.14 22.57 -23.18
CA GLU A 462 -9.56 22.96 -23.11
C GLU A 462 -10.52 21.77 -23.03
N ARG A 463 -10.15 20.62 -23.63
CA ARG A 463 -10.90 19.35 -23.53
C ARG A 463 -11.05 18.87 -22.07
N PHE A 464 -10.17 19.28 -21.18
CA PHE A 464 -10.20 19.00 -19.75
C PHE A 464 -10.66 20.20 -18.91
N VAL A 465 -10.21 21.41 -19.23
CA VAL A 465 -10.56 22.62 -18.46
C VAL A 465 -12.07 22.90 -18.54
N ALA A 466 -12.70 22.69 -19.70
CA ALA A 466 -14.14 22.91 -19.87
C ALA A 466 -15.00 22.02 -18.94
N PRO A 467 -14.87 20.67 -18.93
CA PRO A 467 -15.62 19.83 -18.00
C PRO A 467 -15.24 20.09 -16.54
N LEU A 468 -13.97 20.34 -16.22
CA LEU A 468 -13.55 20.67 -14.85
C LEU A 468 -14.25 21.92 -14.32
N ARG A 469 -14.26 23.02 -15.10
CA ARG A 469 -14.93 24.27 -14.73
C ARG A 469 -16.42 24.06 -14.53
N ARG A 470 -17.06 23.29 -15.43
CA ARG A 470 -18.48 22.94 -15.33
C ARG A 470 -18.79 22.18 -14.04
N TRP A 471 -18.01 21.16 -13.71
CA TRP A 471 -18.22 20.37 -12.50
C TRP A 471 -17.91 21.14 -11.23
N LEU A 472 -16.84 21.95 -11.21
CA LEU A 472 -16.53 22.79 -10.07
C LEU A 472 -17.65 23.79 -9.79
N ALA A 473 -18.17 24.47 -10.83
CA ALA A 473 -19.32 25.35 -10.68
C ALA A 473 -20.56 24.60 -10.13
N SER A 474 -20.87 23.41 -10.66
CA SER A 474 -21.97 22.57 -10.16
C SER A 474 -21.83 22.23 -8.68
N LEU A 475 -20.62 21.89 -8.22
CA LEU A 475 -20.36 21.59 -6.81
C LEU A 475 -20.58 22.81 -5.90
N TYR A 476 -20.32 24.02 -6.39
CA TYR A 476 -20.63 25.25 -5.65
C TYR A 476 -22.12 25.60 -5.66
N ASP A 477 -22.84 25.27 -6.74
CA ASP A 477 -24.25 25.65 -6.90
C ASP A 477 -25.22 24.68 -6.22
N ILE A 478 -24.98 23.37 -6.35
CA ILE A 478 -25.92 22.32 -5.93
C ILE A 478 -25.30 21.23 -5.05
N GLY A 479 -24.04 21.43 -4.61
CA GLY A 479 -23.30 20.47 -3.79
C GLY A 479 -22.91 19.19 -4.52
N ALA A 480 -22.18 18.32 -3.84
CA ALA A 480 -21.69 17.04 -4.34
C ALA A 480 -22.84 16.08 -4.67
N GLU A 481 -23.88 16.00 -3.85
CA GLU A 481 -25.02 15.12 -4.10
C GLU A 481 -25.79 15.54 -5.37
N GLY A 482 -26.17 16.81 -5.49
CA GLY A 482 -26.85 17.31 -6.68
C GLY A 482 -25.99 17.21 -7.94
N THR A 483 -24.67 17.40 -7.81
CA THR A 483 -23.73 17.24 -8.92
C THR A 483 -23.61 15.79 -9.37
N LEU A 484 -23.52 14.84 -8.44
CA LEU A 484 -23.50 13.41 -8.76
C LEU A 484 -24.80 12.99 -9.47
N GLU A 485 -25.96 13.43 -8.99
CA GLU A 485 -27.23 13.19 -9.68
C GLU A 485 -27.24 13.74 -11.10
N ARG A 486 -26.73 14.95 -11.29
CA ARG A 486 -26.61 15.56 -12.61
C ARG A 486 -25.72 14.72 -13.52
N ALA A 487 -24.53 14.34 -13.06
CA ALA A 487 -23.62 13.50 -13.82
C ALA A 487 -24.26 12.16 -14.22
N MET A 488 -25.02 11.53 -13.33
CA MET A 488 -25.71 10.27 -13.64
C MET A 488 -26.88 10.44 -14.61
N ARG A 489 -27.59 11.57 -14.58
CA ARG A 489 -28.59 11.91 -15.60
C ARG A 489 -27.96 12.14 -16.98
N GLU A 490 -26.84 12.86 -17.02
CA GLU A 490 -26.08 13.08 -18.27
C GLU A 490 -25.56 11.74 -18.83
N LEU A 491 -25.03 10.85 -17.98
CA LEU A 491 -24.61 9.50 -18.35
C LEU A 491 -25.75 8.64 -18.93
N ALA A 492 -26.97 8.75 -18.41
CA ALA A 492 -28.12 7.97 -18.88
C ALA A 492 -28.71 8.50 -20.21
N ALA A 493 -28.38 9.73 -20.59
CA ALA A 493 -28.93 10.40 -21.78
C ALA A 493 -28.04 10.27 -23.03
N GLY A 494 -26.75 9.95 -22.86
CA GLY A 494 -25.80 9.66 -23.93
C GLY A 494 -25.60 8.15 -24.08
#